data_AF-A0A1G9W4E2-F1
#
_entry.id   AF-A0A1G9W4E2-F1
#
_cell.length_a   1.000
_cell.length_b   1.000
_cell.length_c   1.000
_cell.angle_alpha   90.00
_cell.angle_beta   90.00
_cell.angle_gamma   90.00
#
_symmetry.space_group_name_H-M   'P 1'
#
loop_
_entity.id
_entity.type
_entity.pdbx_description
1 polymer ?
#
loop_
_entity_poly.entity_id
_entity_poly.type
_entity_poly.pdbx_seq_one_letter_code
_entity_poly.pdbx_strand_id
1 'polypeptide(L)' 'MSKHNAKARQIKGKLKETLGKTMGDKSMQRSGRSDMLRGKAQEVAEKAADQVRRHTRHH' A
#
# COMPACT_ATOMS: atom_id res chain seq x y z
N MET A 1 -35.75 24.54 -9.20
CA MET A 1 -34.77 23.71 -8.46
C MET A 1 -33.70 24.61 -7.86
N SER A 2 -33.68 24.75 -6.54
CA SER A 2 -32.95 25.82 -5.83
C SER A 2 -31.43 25.62 -5.82
N LYS A 3 -30.69 26.70 -6.12
CA LYS A 3 -29.21 26.80 -6.13
C LYS A 3 -28.53 26.29 -4.84
N HIS A 4 -29.27 26.22 -3.73
CA HIS A 4 -28.82 25.64 -2.46
C HIS A 4 -28.43 24.16 -2.55
N ASN A 5 -29.14 23.35 -3.36
CA ASN A 5 -28.83 21.93 -3.53
C ASN A 5 -27.53 21.68 -4.32
N ALA A 6 -27.18 22.57 -5.24
CA ALA A 6 -25.96 22.44 -6.04
C ALA A 6 -24.69 22.68 -5.19
N LYS A 7 -24.69 23.72 -4.35
CA LYS A 7 -23.58 23.98 -3.40
C LYS A 7 -23.44 22.88 -2.36
N ALA A 8 -24.55 22.40 -1.79
CA ALA A 8 -24.52 21.30 -0.82
C ALA A 8 -23.94 20.02 -1.44
N ARG A 9 -24.31 19.68 -2.68
CA ARG A 9 -23.74 18.53 -3.41
C ARG A 9 -22.26 18.71 -3.72
N GLN A 10 -21.80 19.92 -4.10
CA GLN A 10 -20.37 20.18 -4.32
C GLN A 10 -19.55 20.02 -3.04
N ILE A 11 -20.03 20.56 -1.92
CA ILE A 11 -19.32 20.47 -0.63
C ILE A 11 -19.26 19.00 -0.17
N LYS A 12 -20.38 18.28 -0.26
CA LYS A 12 -20.44 16.85 0.08
C LYS A 12 -19.54 16.00 -0.83
N GLY A 13 -19.47 16.34 -2.12
CA GLY A 13 -18.57 15.69 -3.08
C GLY A 13 -17.11 15.90 -2.73
N LYS A 14 -16.68 17.15 -2.50
CA LYS A 14 -15.31 17.48 -2.07
C LYS A 14 -14.94 16.78 -0.77
N LEU A 15 -15.82 16.80 0.24
CA LEU A 15 -15.59 16.08 1.49
C LEU A 15 -15.41 14.57 1.28
N LYS A 16 -16.25 13.94 0.46
CA LYS A 16 -16.15 12.50 0.17
C LYS A 16 -14.88 12.15 -0.60
N GLU A 17 -14.47 13.02 -1.53
CA GLU A 17 -13.26 12.83 -2.33
C GLU A 17 -11.99 13.03 -1.49
N THR A 18 -11.97 14.06 -0.62
CA THR A 18 -10.86 14.29 0.32
C THR A 18 -10.76 13.15 1.32
N LEU A 19 -11.85 12.78 1.99
CA LEU A 19 -11.86 11.67 2.93
C LEU A 19 -11.47 10.34 2.27
N GLY A 20 -11.97 10.09 1.04
CA GLY A 20 -11.59 8.91 0.26
C GLY A 20 -10.11 8.88 -0.09
N LYS A 21 -9.54 10.01 -0.52
CA LYS A 21 -8.09 10.15 -0.77
C LYS A 21 -7.27 9.93 0.50
N THR A 22 -7.62 10.58 1.61
CA THR A 22 -6.86 10.47 2.87
C THR A 22 -6.96 9.06 3.49
N MET A 23 -8.14 8.44 3.42
CA MET A 23 -8.36 7.08 3.93
C MET A 23 -7.68 6.06 3.02
N GLY A 24 -7.77 6.24 1.70
CA GLY A 24 -7.07 5.45 0.69
C GLY A 24 -5.55 5.53 0.81
N ASP A 25 -4.98 6.70 1.05
CA ASP A 25 -3.54 6.88 1.24
C ASP A 25 -3.04 6.17 2.50
N LYS A 26 -3.81 6.27 3.60
CA LYS A 26 -3.51 5.55 4.85
C LYS A 26 -3.59 4.03 4.71
N SER A 27 -4.62 3.50 4.05
CA SER A 27 -4.75 2.06 3.83
C SER A 27 -3.70 1.56 2.83
N MET A 28 -3.41 2.33 1.77
CA MET A 28 -2.38 2.01 0.78
C MET A 28 -0.97 2.04 1.39
N GLN A 29 -0.63 3.00 2.26
CA GLN A 29 0.65 3.01 2.99
C GLN A 29 0.78 1.82 3.94
N ARG A 30 -0.31 1.42 4.62
CA ARG A 30 -0.28 0.29 5.56
C ARG A 30 -0.10 -1.04 4.82
N SER A 31 -0.80 -1.25 3.70
CA SER A 31 -0.61 -2.43 2.86
C SER A 31 0.78 -2.43 2.21
N GLY A 32 1.22 -1.29 1.65
CA GLY A 32 2.52 -1.18 0.98
C GLY A 32 3.71 -1.47 1.89
N ARG A 33 3.68 -1.04 3.16
CA ARG A 33 4.74 -1.38 4.13
C ARG A 33 4.77 -2.87 4.47
N SER A 34 3.60 -3.50 4.58
CA SER A 34 3.49 -4.92 4.90
C SER A 34 4.00 -5.79 3.75
N ASP A 35 3.64 -5.42 2.52
CA ASP A 35 4.10 -6.10 1.30
C ASP A 35 5.61 -5.93 1.09
N MET A 36 6.13 -4.71 1.30
CA MET A 36 7.57 -4.44 1.17
C MET A 36 8.40 -5.18 2.23
N LEU A 37 7.90 -5.30 3.46
CA LEU A 37 8.51 -6.10 4.52
C LEU A 37 8.53 -7.59 4.16
N ARG A 38 7.42 -8.11 3.64
CA ARG A 38 7.28 -9.50 3.25
C ARG A 38 8.18 -9.85 2.06
N GLY A 39 8.24 -8.97 1.05
CA GLY A 39 9.12 -9.11 -0.10
C GLY A 39 10.60 -9.08 0.30
N LYS A 40 11.02 -8.14 1.15
CA LYS A 40 12.39 -8.12 1.68
C LYS A 40 12.73 -9.36 2.49
N ALA A 41 11.81 -9.83 3.34
CA ALA A 41 12.02 -11.04 4.14
C ALA A 41 12.19 -12.28 3.24
N GLN A 42 11.38 -12.40 2.19
CA GLN A 42 11.52 -13.45 1.18
C GLN A 42 12.86 -13.36 0.47
N GLU A 43 13.25 -12.18 -0.03
CA GLU A 43 14.51 -12.01 -0.77
C GLU A 43 15.74 -12.31 0.08
N VAL A 44 15.72 -11.93 1.37
CA VAL A 44 16.79 -12.24 2.32
C VAL A 44 16.84 -13.74 2.61
N ALA A 45 15.69 -14.38 2.83
CA ALA A 45 15.61 -15.82 3.05
C ALA A 45 16.08 -16.61 1.82
N GLU A 46 15.71 -16.17 0.62
CA GLU A 46 16.14 -16.78 -0.63
C GLU A 46 17.65 -16.60 -0.86
N LYS A 47 18.20 -15.41 -0.63
CA LYS A 47 19.65 -15.17 -0.71
C LYS A 47 20.43 -16.02 0.29
N ALA A 48 19.95 -16.14 1.52
CA ALA A 48 20.57 -17.00 2.53
C ALA A 48 20.52 -18.47 2.11
N ALA A 49 19.36 -18.95 1.63
CA ALA A 49 19.21 -20.31 1.14
C ALA A 49 20.05 -20.60 -0.10
N ASP A 50 20.15 -19.66 -1.05
CA ASP A 50 20.98 -19.79 -2.25
C ASP A 50 22.46 -19.82 -1.89
N GLN A 51 22.91 -18.96 -0.97
CA GLN A 51 24.31 -18.94 -0.54
C GLN A 51 24.72 -20.24 0.17
N VAL A 52 23.84 -20.77 1.04
CA VAL A 52 24.04 -22.09 1.68
C VAL A 52 24.07 -23.19 0.63
N ARG A 53 23.12 -23.22 -0.31
CA ARG A 53 23.09 -24.20 -1.40
C ARG A 53 24.34 -24.16 -2.27
N ARG A 54 24.85 -22.96 -2.60
CA ARG A 54 26.10 -22.80 -3.36
C ARG A 54 27.30 -23.33 -2.57
N HIS A 55 27.35 -23.08 -1.27
CA HIS A 55 28.44 -23.56 -0.41
C HIS A 55 28.42 -25.09 -0.29
N THR A 56 27.24 -25.71 -0.14
CA THR A 56 27.11 -27.17 -0.05
C THR A 56 27.33 -27.89 -1.39
N ARG A 57 27.18 -27.21 -2.54
CA ARG A 57 27.33 -27.81 -3.87
C ARG A 57 28.78 -27.84 -4.38
N HIS A 58 29.69 -27.14 -3.72
CA HIS A 58 31.11 -27.03 -4.08
C HIS A 58 32.05 -27.84 -3.19
N HIS A 59 31.51 -28.68 -2.31
CA HIS A 59 32.23 -29.54 -1.37
C HIS A 59 31.90 -31.01 -1.63
#